data_AF-A0A8C4NK52-F1
#
_entry.id   AF-A0A8C4NK52-F1
#
_cell.length_a   1.000
_cell.length_b   1.000
_cell.length_c   1.000
_cell.angle_alpha   90.00
_cell.angle_beta   90.00
_cell.angle_gamma   90.00
#
_symmetry.space_group_name_H-M   'P 1'
#
loop_
_entity.id
_entity.type
_entity.pdbx_description
1 polymer ?
#
loop_
_entity_poly.entity_id
_entity_poly.type
_entity_poly.pdbx_seq_one_letter_code
_entity_poly.pdbx_strand_id
1 'polypeptide(L)'
;MQNLALSEGALPRHLHTAMFTVSSDNRLLTNRQLSRHLVALWTSKNLIALNLLKRILPHGLLSYLDSTEAVPEHDVDRMHVRDNLKIASDQFVHANRLPEWQRLAGRAARGVERFAREKVDILLLHWRDRMGLAHQEDRNNLNPNHKPVVLRKRRQRIKIESNWELFYYRFNQDYTRSNLIWNLKTREELRDALEAEMRAFTVDRELGSSVGISWNHQEFEVRYECLADEIKIGNYYLRLLLEEDEKSESGTINQPYEFFNDLYHRFLLTPKTAMKCLCLQALAIVYGRCHEQIGPFNDTKYIVAMLDRVGNHLFIPHPFLEFS
;
A
#
# COMPACT_ATOMS: atom_id res chain seq x y z
N MET A 1 -2.89 9.68 15.87
CA MET A 1 -2.15 8.48 15.40
C MET A 1 -1.73 8.60 13.95
N GLN A 2 -2.64 8.79 12.99
CA GLN A 2 -2.26 8.90 11.57
C GLN A 2 -1.32 10.09 11.29
N ASN A 3 -1.65 11.28 11.82
CA ASN A 3 -0.78 12.45 11.68
C ASN A 3 0.57 12.30 12.43
N LEU A 4 0.58 11.56 13.53
CA LEU A 4 1.82 11.27 14.25
C LEU A 4 2.72 10.30 13.45
N ALA A 5 2.12 9.30 12.81
CA ALA A 5 2.86 8.40 11.92
C ALA A 5 3.47 9.14 10.71
N LEU A 6 2.82 10.21 10.25
CA LEU A 6 3.39 11.11 9.24
C LEU A 6 4.50 11.97 9.84
N SER A 7 4.30 12.63 10.98
CA SER A 7 5.35 13.49 11.58
C SER A 7 6.59 12.72 12.02
N GLU A 8 6.45 11.46 12.45
CA GLU A 8 7.57 10.62 12.88
C GLU A 8 8.29 9.92 11.72
N GLY A 9 7.84 10.07 10.47
CA GLY A 9 8.40 9.34 9.33
C GLY A 9 8.18 7.83 9.40
N ALA A 10 7.16 7.38 10.14
CA ALA A 10 6.85 5.95 10.27
C ALA A 10 6.24 5.36 8.98
N LEU A 11 5.48 6.18 8.24
CA LEU A 11 4.83 5.75 6.99
C LEU A 11 5.83 5.26 5.92
N PRO A 12 6.87 6.00 5.52
CA PRO A 12 7.83 5.55 4.50
C PRO A 12 8.58 4.28 4.93
N ARG A 13 8.88 4.14 6.23
CA ARG A 13 9.52 2.93 6.79
C ARG A 13 8.65 1.69 6.67
N HIS A 14 7.38 1.80 7.06
CA HIS A 14 6.45 0.68 6.95
C HIS A 14 6.04 0.42 5.50
N LEU A 15 6.02 1.44 4.63
CA LEU A 15 5.80 1.28 3.20
C LEU A 15 6.96 0.50 2.56
N HIS A 16 8.20 0.88 2.83
CA HIS A 16 9.39 0.12 2.39
C HIS A 16 9.35 -1.33 2.88
N THR A 17 9.08 -1.52 4.18
CA THR A 17 8.96 -2.86 4.79
C THR A 17 7.84 -3.67 4.14
N ALA A 18 6.69 -3.06 3.86
CA ALA A 18 5.53 -3.74 3.28
C ALA A 18 5.76 -4.22 1.84
N MET A 19 6.53 -3.46 1.05
CA MET A 19 6.75 -3.69 -0.38
C MET A 19 7.99 -4.53 -0.68
N PHE A 20 9.12 -4.26 -0.01
CA PHE A 20 10.43 -4.81 -0.40
C PHE A 20 10.94 -5.96 0.48
N THR A 21 10.22 -6.33 1.56
CA THR A 21 10.67 -7.45 2.39
C THR A 21 10.37 -8.81 1.75
N VAL A 22 11.43 -9.40 1.20
CA VAL A 22 11.47 -10.78 0.71
C VAL A 22 12.41 -11.56 1.62
N SER A 23 11.86 -12.39 2.50
CA SER A 23 12.65 -13.23 3.42
C SER A 23 11.90 -14.53 3.71
N SER A 24 12.66 -15.58 4.06
CA SER A 24 12.13 -16.84 4.59
C SER A 24 11.83 -16.77 6.10
N ASP A 25 12.32 -15.75 6.80
CA ASP A 25 12.20 -15.66 8.26
C ASP A 25 10.78 -15.31 8.68
N ASN A 26 10.19 -16.16 9.53
CA ASN A 26 8.83 -15.95 10.01
C ASN A 26 8.68 -14.59 10.72
N ARG A 27 9.70 -14.14 11.47
CA ARG A 27 9.69 -12.83 12.13
C ARG A 27 9.57 -11.67 11.14
N LEU A 28 10.36 -11.70 10.07
CA LEU A 28 10.35 -10.64 9.05
C LEU A 28 9.04 -10.64 8.27
N LEU A 29 8.49 -11.82 8.01
CA LEU A 29 7.19 -11.96 7.35
C LEU A 29 6.03 -11.47 8.23
N THR A 30 6.06 -11.71 9.55
CA THR A 30 5.08 -11.09 10.46
C THR A 30 5.20 -9.57 10.50
N ASN A 31 6.42 -9.03 10.48
CA ASN A 31 6.63 -7.58 10.40
C ASN A 31 6.11 -7.00 9.07
N ARG A 32 6.34 -7.70 7.95
CA ARG A 32 5.76 -7.32 6.65
C ARG A 32 4.25 -7.21 6.71
N GLN A 33 3.58 -8.22 7.24
CA GLN A 33 2.11 -8.25 7.36
C GLN A 33 1.58 -7.15 8.27
N LEU A 34 2.22 -6.94 9.42
CA LEU A 34 1.90 -5.82 10.31
C LEU A 34 2.08 -4.48 9.61
N SER A 35 3.17 -4.30 8.88
CA SER A 35 3.46 -3.08 8.12
C SER A 35 2.41 -2.82 7.04
N ARG A 36 1.99 -3.84 6.28
CA ARG A 36 0.90 -3.74 5.30
C ARG A 36 -0.40 -3.28 5.93
N HIS A 37 -0.75 -3.85 7.09
CA HIS A 37 -1.95 -3.47 7.83
C HIS A 37 -1.86 -2.05 8.40
N LEU A 38 -0.70 -1.64 8.93
CA LEU A 38 -0.47 -0.29 9.44
C LEU A 38 -0.58 0.77 8.33
N VAL A 39 0.03 0.52 7.17
CA VAL A 39 -0.08 1.41 6.00
C VAL A 39 -1.55 1.57 5.60
N ALA A 40 -2.29 0.47 5.47
CA ALA A 40 -3.72 0.51 5.15
C ALA A 40 -4.55 1.30 6.18
N LEU A 41 -4.22 1.19 7.47
CA LEU A 41 -4.88 1.94 8.54
C LEU A 41 -4.52 3.43 8.55
N TRP A 42 -3.29 3.78 8.17
CA TRP A 42 -2.84 5.18 8.17
C TRP A 42 -3.32 5.98 6.97
N THR A 43 -3.58 5.30 5.87
CA THR A 43 -4.09 5.89 4.62
C THR A 43 -5.62 5.97 4.60
N SER A 44 -6.30 5.07 5.32
CA SER A 44 -7.76 5.09 5.46
C SER A 44 -8.24 6.42 6.07
N LYS A 45 -9.12 7.12 5.34
CA LYS A 45 -9.75 8.39 5.76
C LYS A 45 -8.78 9.56 5.98
N ASN A 46 -7.55 9.48 5.48
CA ASN A 46 -6.58 10.57 5.55
C ASN A 46 -6.13 11.03 4.15
N LEU A 47 -6.62 12.20 3.74
CA LEU A 47 -6.29 12.80 2.45
C LEU A 47 -4.80 13.15 2.31
N ILE A 48 -4.11 13.49 3.40
CA ILE A 48 -2.69 13.86 3.37
C ILE A 48 -1.85 12.63 3.02
N ALA A 49 -2.14 11.49 3.65
CA ALA A 49 -1.46 10.24 3.37
C ALA A 49 -1.76 9.73 1.94
N LEU A 50 -3.00 9.90 1.47
CA LEU A 50 -3.37 9.55 0.09
C LEU A 50 -2.68 10.45 -0.94
N ASN A 51 -2.60 11.76 -0.69
CA ASN A 51 -1.88 12.68 -1.57
C ASN A 51 -0.38 12.38 -1.60
N LEU A 52 0.21 12.01 -0.47
CA LEU A 52 1.58 11.53 -0.42
C LEU A 52 1.75 10.26 -1.26
N LEU A 53 0.85 9.28 -1.16
CA LEU A 53 0.90 8.09 -2.01
C LEU A 53 0.79 8.42 -3.50
N LYS A 54 -0.06 9.37 -3.89
CA LYS A 54 -0.18 9.86 -5.27
C LYS A 54 1.10 10.49 -5.82
N ARG A 55 1.98 11.01 -4.96
CA ARG A 55 3.30 11.56 -5.35
C ARG A 55 4.42 10.53 -5.33
N ILE A 56 4.27 9.45 -4.58
CA ILE A 56 5.27 8.39 -4.47
C ILE A 56 5.04 7.31 -5.53
N LEU A 57 3.78 6.96 -5.80
CA LEU A 57 3.40 5.82 -6.64
C LEU A 57 2.75 6.31 -7.94
N PRO A 58 2.97 5.60 -9.06
CA PRO A 58 2.29 5.91 -10.30
C PRO A 58 0.77 5.67 -10.19
N HIS A 59 -0.01 6.55 -10.83
CA HIS A 59 -1.48 6.54 -10.76
C HIS A 59 -2.10 5.20 -11.16
N GLY A 60 -1.54 4.52 -12.17
CA GLY A 60 -2.05 3.22 -12.61
C GLY A 60 -1.91 2.10 -11.57
N LEU A 61 -0.99 2.20 -10.60
CA LEU A 61 -0.96 1.27 -9.47
C LEU A 61 -2.03 1.61 -8.42
N LEU A 62 -2.28 2.91 -8.22
CA LEU A 62 -3.29 3.38 -7.26
C LEU A 62 -4.71 3.03 -7.70
N SER A 63 -4.99 2.96 -9.00
CA SER A 63 -6.31 2.52 -9.48
C SER A 63 -6.68 1.10 -9.03
N TYR A 64 -5.70 0.24 -8.72
CA TYR A 64 -5.98 -1.08 -8.17
C TYR A 64 -6.49 -1.03 -6.72
N LEU A 65 -6.15 0.00 -5.95
CA LEU A 65 -6.66 0.18 -4.58
C LEU A 65 -8.17 0.46 -4.56
N ASP A 66 -8.66 1.12 -5.60
CA ASP A 66 -10.08 1.46 -5.78
C ASP A 66 -10.89 0.31 -6.42
N SER A 67 -10.20 -0.70 -6.97
CA SER A 67 -10.85 -1.84 -7.61
C SER A 67 -11.36 -2.87 -6.58
N THR A 68 -12.53 -3.43 -6.85
CA THR A 68 -13.21 -4.42 -5.99
C THR A 68 -12.82 -5.87 -6.31
N GLU A 69 -11.79 -6.10 -7.14
CA GLU A 69 -11.38 -7.44 -7.56
C GLU A 69 -10.73 -8.23 -6.41
N ALA A 70 -11.11 -9.51 -6.25
CA ALA A 70 -10.47 -10.38 -5.28
C ALA A 70 -9.06 -10.80 -5.75
N VAL A 71 -8.13 -10.95 -4.80
CA VAL A 71 -6.76 -11.39 -5.13
C VAL A 71 -6.76 -12.86 -5.51
N PRO A 72 -6.11 -13.25 -6.62
CA PRO A 72 -5.99 -14.66 -7.01
C PRO A 72 -5.24 -15.52 -5.99
N GLU A 73 -4.30 -14.94 -5.24
CA GLU A 73 -3.48 -15.61 -4.23
C GLU A 73 -3.45 -14.79 -2.94
N HIS A 74 -4.06 -15.32 -1.87
CA HIS A 74 -4.01 -14.70 -0.55
C HIS A 74 -2.69 -15.05 0.15
N ASP A 75 -1.93 -14.03 0.56
CA ASP A 75 -0.75 -14.24 1.41
C ASP A 75 -1.21 -14.87 2.74
N VAL A 76 -0.62 -15.99 3.13
CA VAL A 76 -1.00 -16.74 4.34
C VAL A 76 -0.89 -15.83 5.55
N ASP A 77 -1.97 -15.62 6.32
CA ASP A 77 -1.91 -14.85 7.55
C ASP A 77 -1.01 -15.56 8.57
N ARG A 78 0.18 -14.99 8.80
CA ARG A 78 1.19 -15.51 9.73
C ARG A 78 1.16 -14.74 11.04
N MET A 79 0.30 -13.72 11.15
CA MET A 79 0.09 -13.08 12.43
C MET A 79 -0.60 -14.09 13.35
N HIS A 80 0.02 -14.35 14.49
CA HIS A 80 -0.62 -15.12 15.55
C HIS A 80 -1.74 -14.28 16.16
N VAL A 81 -2.88 -14.18 15.47
CA VAL A 81 -4.08 -13.54 15.98
C VAL A 81 -4.60 -14.46 17.07
N ARG A 82 -4.19 -14.18 18.31
CA ARG A 82 -4.73 -14.82 19.50
C ARG A 82 -6.20 -14.39 19.63
N ASP A 83 -7.10 -15.14 19.00
CA ASP A 83 -8.54 -14.94 19.11
C ASP A 83 -8.97 -15.30 20.54
N ASN A 84 -8.91 -14.31 21.44
CA ASN A 84 -9.35 -14.48 22.82
C ASN A 84 -10.82 -14.93 22.90
N LEU A 85 -11.62 -14.64 21.87
CA LEU A 85 -13.00 -15.13 21.75
C LEU A 85 -13.06 -16.62 21.42
N LYS A 86 -12.27 -17.11 20.45
CA LYS A 86 -12.17 -18.54 20.14
C LYS A 86 -11.57 -19.30 21.31
N ILE A 87 -10.50 -18.77 21.93
CA ILE A 87 -9.87 -19.40 23.10
C ILE A 87 -10.84 -19.45 24.29
N ALA A 88 -11.63 -18.40 24.53
CA ALA A 88 -12.67 -18.45 25.54
C ALA A 88 -13.75 -19.50 25.18
N SER A 89 -14.25 -19.48 23.94
CA SER A 89 -15.24 -20.46 23.44
C SER A 89 -14.73 -21.90 23.57
N ASP A 90 -13.50 -22.16 23.15
CA ASP A 90 -12.86 -23.48 23.20
C ASP A 90 -12.61 -23.91 24.65
N GLN A 91 -12.23 -22.98 25.55
CA GLN A 91 -12.16 -23.25 26.98
C GLN A 91 -13.53 -23.58 27.60
N PHE A 92 -14.59 -22.88 27.18
CA PHE A 92 -15.97 -23.19 27.59
C PHE A 92 -16.44 -24.56 27.05
N VAL A 93 -16.15 -24.85 25.78
CA VAL A 93 -16.50 -26.12 25.14
C VAL A 93 -15.71 -27.28 25.76
N HIS A 94 -14.41 -27.11 26.01
CA HIS A 94 -13.59 -28.11 26.71
C HIS A 94 -14.05 -28.29 28.16
N ALA A 95 -14.41 -27.22 28.88
CA ALA A 95 -15.00 -27.30 30.22
C ALA A 95 -16.35 -28.05 30.23
N ASN A 96 -17.10 -28.01 29.13
CA ASN A 96 -18.34 -28.77 28.95
C ASN A 96 -18.14 -30.21 28.44
N ARG A 97 -16.95 -30.58 27.94
CA ARG A 97 -16.63 -31.96 27.55
C ARG A 97 -16.10 -32.83 28.69
N LEU A 98 -15.76 -32.25 29.85
CA LEU A 98 -15.42 -33.03 31.04
C LEU A 98 -16.69 -33.66 31.65
N PRO A 99 -16.72 -34.99 31.89
CA PRO A 99 -17.79 -35.65 32.61
C PRO A 99 -18.16 -34.93 33.91
N GLU A 100 -19.46 -34.85 34.24
CA GLU A 100 -19.95 -34.09 35.39
C GLU A 100 -19.25 -34.46 36.71
N TRP A 101 -18.96 -35.75 36.91
CA TRP A 101 -18.23 -36.25 38.08
C TRP A 101 -16.82 -35.68 38.19
N GLN A 102 -16.14 -35.43 37.07
CA GLN A 102 -14.81 -34.84 37.02
C GLN A 102 -14.86 -33.32 37.31
N ARG A 103 -15.95 -32.64 36.95
CA ARG A 103 -16.21 -31.22 37.30
C ARG A 103 -16.50 -31.04 38.79
N LEU A 104 -17.28 -31.94 39.39
CA LEU A 104 -17.55 -31.97 40.84
C LEU A 104 -16.28 -32.32 41.64
N ALA A 105 -15.56 -33.37 41.23
CA ALA A 105 -14.30 -33.77 41.86
C ALA A 105 -13.25 -32.65 41.76
N GLY A 106 -13.13 -31.97 40.61
CA GLY A 106 -12.22 -30.83 40.44
C GLY A 106 -12.61 -29.57 41.23
N ARG A 107 -13.88 -29.39 41.65
CA ARG A 107 -14.28 -28.32 42.58
C ARG A 107 -13.95 -28.68 44.03
N ALA A 108 -14.21 -29.93 44.43
CA ALA A 108 -13.87 -30.43 45.75
C ALA A 108 -12.36 -30.47 45.98
N ALA A 109 -11.60 -30.99 45.01
CA ALA A 109 -10.14 -31.04 45.04
C ALA A 109 -9.52 -29.63 45.09
N ARG A 110 -10.04 -28.66 44.33
CA ARG A 110 -9.56 -27.25 44.42
C ARG A 110 -9.94 -26.53 45.71
N GLY A 111 -10.95 -27.01 46.44
CA GLY A 111 -11.28 -26.54 47.78
C GLY A 111 -10.26 -27.05 48.79
N VAL A 112 -9.99 -28.36 48.74
CA VAL A 112 -9.01 -29.04 49.62
C VAL A 112 -7.59 -28.59 49.32
N GLU A 113 -7.19 -28.46 48.05
CA GLU A 113 -5.88 -27.93 47.66
C GLU A 113 -5.70 -26.48 48.08
N ARG A 114 -6.74 -25.63 48.02
CA ARG A 114 -6.64 -24.25 48.51
C ARG A 114 -6.50 -24.22 50.03
N PHE A 115 -7.28 -25.02 50.75
CA PHE A 115 -7.17 -25.11 52.20
C PHE A 115 -5.82 -25.68 52.63
N ALA A 116 -5.33 -26.72 51.94
CA ALA A 116 -4.03 -27.31 52.18
C ALA A 116 -2.91 -26.33 51.84
N ARG A 117 -2.96 -25.64 50.70
CA ARG A 117 -1.99 -24.60 50.34
C ARG A 117 -1.99 -23.45 51.33
N GLU A 118 -3.16 -22.96 51.74
CA GLU A 118 -3.25 -21.85 52.70
C GLU A 118 -2.66 -22.26 54.06
N LYS A 119 -2.91 -23.48 54.52
CA LYS A 119 -2.31 -24.00 55.76
C LYS A 119 -0.83 -24.29 55.63
N VAL A 120 -0.38 -24.86 54.51
CA VAL A 120 1.03 -25.13 54.22
C VAL A 120 1.80 -23.82 54.02
N ASP A 121 1.24 -22.83 53.35
CA ASP A 121 1.84 -21.51 53.17
C ASP A 121 1.97 -20.78 54.50
N ILE A 122 0.99 -20.86 55.41
CA ILE A 122 1.13 -20.30 56.77
C ILE A 122 2.24 -21.01 57.55
N LEU A 123 2.34 -22.33 57.46
CA LEU A 123 3.40 -23.10 58.12
C LEU A 123 4.79 -22.82 57.51
N LEU A 124 4.87 -22.70 56.18
CA LEU A 124 6.08 -22.33 55.46
C LEU A 124 6.47 -20.88 55.73
N LEU A 125 5.51 -19.96 55.87
CA LEU A 125 5.75 -18.57 56.28
C LEU A 125 6.36 -18.53 57.67
N HIS A 126 5.78 -19.24 58.65
CA HIS A 126 6.31 -19.31 60.02
C HIS A 126 7.68 -20.00 60.10
N TRP A 127 7.92 -21.02 59.30
CA TRP A 127 9.21 -21.70 59.24
C TRP A 127 10.27 -20.84 58.54
N ARG A 128 9.91 -20.14 57.47
CA ARG A 128 10.77 -19.24 56.70
C ARG A 128 11.17 -17.99 57.49
N ASP A 129 10.24 -17.42 58.26
CA ASP A 129 10.49 -16.26 59.14
C ASP A 129 11.48 -16.62 60.26
N ARG A 130 11.46 -17.89 60.70
CA ARG A 130 12.41 -18.43 61.68
C ARG A 130 13.79 -18.75 61.09
N MET A 131 13.88 -18.98 59.78
CA MET A 131 15.11 -19.39 59.07
C MET A 131 15.80 -18.24 58.31
N GLY A 132 15.24 -17.02 58.30
CA GLY A 132 15.89 -15.82 57.75
C GLY A 132 16.12 -15.83 56.23
N LEU A 133 15.36 -16.62 55.47
CA LEU A 133 15.51 -16.73 54.01
C LEU A 133 14.66 -15.66 53.30
N ALA A 134 15.33 -14.70 52.67
CA ALA A 134 14.71 -13.61 51.92
C ALA A 134 13.89 -14.09 50.71
N HIS A 135 12.87 -13.31 50.38
CA HIS A 135 11.86 -13.57 49.35
C HIS A 135 12.47 -13.63 47.95
N GLN A 136 12.80 -14.83 47.47
CA GLN A 136 13.05 -15.04 46.04
C GLN A 136 11.69 -15.27 45.37
N GLU A 137 11.12 -14.22 44.79
CA GLU A 137 9.90 -14.31 44.00
C GLU A 137 10.09 -15.37 42.90
N ASP A 138 9.27 -16.42 42.95
CA ASP A 138 9.09 -17.40 41.88
C ASP A 138 8.53 -16.72 40.61
N ARG A 139 9.37 -15.96 39.91
CA ARG A 139 9.04 -15.37 38.61
C ARG A 139 9.04 -16.40 37.47
N ASN A 140 9.49 -17.64 37.72
CA ASN A 140 9.82 -18.59 36.66
C ASN A 140 8.82 -19.74 36.44
N ASN A 141 7.68 -19.79 37.15
CA ASN A 141 6.72 -20.91 37.03
C ASN A 141 5.34 -20.55 36.45
N LEU A 142 5.24 -19.44 35.71
CA LEU A 142 4.07 -19.20 34.85
C LEU A 142 4.38 -19.70 33.44
N ASN A 143 3.92 -20.92 33.13
CA ASN A 143 3.78 -21.40 31.76
C ASN A 143 3.24 -20.26 30.86
N PRO A 144 3.96 -19.82 29.82
CA PRO A 144 3.57 -18.68 28.98
C PRO A 144 2.16 -18.78 28.37
N ASN A 145 1.63 -20.00 28.30
CA ASN A 145 0.33 -20.34 27.71
C ASN A 145 -0.87 -20.10 28.65
N HIS A 146 -0.68 -19.86 29.94
CA HIS A 146 -1.78 -19.70 30.91
C HIS A 146 -2.03 -18.23 31.32
N LYS A 147 -1.84 -17.28 30.40
CA LYS A 147 -2.28 -15.89 30.63
C LYS A 147 -3.81 -15.86 30.69
N PRO A 148 -4.44 -15.24 31.70
CA PRO A 148 -5.90 -15.17 31.82
C PRO A 148 -6.50 -14.55 30.57
N VAL A 149 -7.52 -15.22 30.01
CA VAL A 149 -8.21 -14.78 28.79
C VAL A 149 -9.10 -13.61 29.16
N VAL A 150 -8.54 -12.40 29.12
CA VAL A 150 -9.33 -11.17 29.26
C VAL A 150 -9.95 -10.88 27.91
N LEU A 151 -11.29 -10.97 27.84
CA LEU A 151 -12.07 -10.51 26.70
C LEU A 151 -12.00 -8.98 26.61
N ARG A 152 -10.92 -8.45 26.07
CA ARG A 152 -10.87 -7.05 25.62
C ARG A 152 -11.34 -7.02 24.18
N LYS A 153 -12.48 -6.39 23.90
CA LYS A 153 -12.84 -6.00 22.53
C LYS A 153 -11.73 -5.10 21.99
N ARG A 154 -11.04 -5.54 20.93
CA ARG A 154 -10.09 -4.69 20.21
C ARG A 154 -10.86 -3.48 19.67
N ARG A 155 -10.38 -2.27 19.95
CA ARG A 155 -10.94 -1.04 19.39
C ARG A 155 -10.54 -0.93 17.92
N GLN A 156 -11.19 -1.66 17.03
CA GLN A 156 -11.05 -1.46 15.59
C GLN A 156 -11.97 -0.30 15.19
N ARG A 157 -11.50 0.94 15.41
CA ARG A 157 -12.28 2.15 15.13
C ARG A 157 -12.27 2.55 13.66
N ILE A 158 -11.45 1.91 12.84
CA ILE A 158 -11.25 2.22 11.42
C ILE A 158 -11.38 0.93 10.62
N LYS A 159 -12.33 0.92 9.67
CA LYS A 159 -12.48 -0.15 8.69
C LYS A 159 -11.58 0.19 7.50
N ILE A 160 -10.83 -0.80 7.03
CA ILE A 160 -10.05 -0.68 5.80
C ILE A 160 -11.05 -0.92 4.66
N GLU A 161 -11.28 0.10 3.84
CA GLU A 161 -12.23 0.05 2.72
C GLU A 161 -11.52 -0.22 1.38
N SER A 162 -10.21 0.07 1.29
CA SER A 162 -9.42 -0.07 0.07
C SER A 162 -8.77 -1.45 -0.08
N ASN A 163 -8.60 -1.88 -1.32
CA ASN A 163 -8.07 -3.19 -1.69
C ASN A 163 -6.53 -3.25 -1.70
N TRP A 164 -5.95 -3.23 -0.50
CA TRP A 164 -4.49 -3.26 -0.33
C TRP A 164 -3.87 -4.61 -0.72
N GLU A 165 -4.60 -5.71 -0.58
CA GLU A 165 -4.10 -7.03 -0.92
C GLU A 165 -3.81 -7.14 -2.42
N LEU A 166 -4.73 -6.67 -3.26
CA LEU A 166 -4.54 -6.66 -4.71
C LEU A 166 -3.38 -5.78 -5.12
N PHE A 167 -3.25 -4.60 -4.50
CA PHE A 167 -2.13 -3.71 -4.74
C PHE A 167 -0.78 -4.40 -4.50
N TYR A 168 -0.59 -5.10 -3.36
CA TYR A 168 0.68 -5.77 -3.08
C TYR A 168 0.95 -6.97 -4.00
N TYR A 169 -0.09 -7.68 -4.43
CA TYR A 169 0.06 -8.75 -5.42
C TYR A 169 0.51 -8.21 -6.77
N ARG A 170 -0.18 -7.18 -7.27
CA ARG A 170 0.12 -6.53 -8.55
C ARG A 170 1.47 -5.81 -8.52
N PHE A 171 1.88 -5.26 -7.38
CA PHE A 171 3.17 -4.57 -7.22
C PHE A 171 4.39 -5.40 -7.63
N ASN A 172 4.35 -6.72 -7.39
CA ASN A 172 5.44 -7.64 -7.71
C ASN A 172 5.48 -8.06 -9.19
N GLN A 173 4.49 -7.67 -9.99
CA GLN A 173 4.41 -8.02 -11.41
C GLN A 173 4.85 -6.85 -12.29
N ASP A 174 5.51 -7.16 -13.40
CA ASP A 174 5.92 -6.18 -14.40
C ASP A 174 4.74 -5.76 -15.27
N TYR A 175 4.60 -4.45 -15.49
CA TYR A 175 3.55 -3.88 -16.34
C TYR A 175 4.11 -2.88 -17.33
N THR A 176 3.67 -3.03 -18.57
CA THR A 176 3.83 -2.06 -19.64
C THR A 176 2.44 -1.80 -20.23
N ARG A 177 1.72 -0.86 -19.62
CA ARG A 177 0.40 -0.40 -20.06
C ARG A 177 0.45 1.09 -20.33
N SER A 178 -0.44 1.61 -21.16
CA SER A 178 -0.53 3.04 -21.45
C SER A 178 -0.66 3.91 -20.20
N ASN A 179 -1.30 3.42 -19.13
CA ASN A 179 -1.46 4.11 -17.86
C ASN A 179 -0.38 3.81 -16.80
N LEU A 180 0.48 2.81 -17.05
CA LEU A 180 1.44 2.32 -16.06
C LEU A 180 2.64 1.65 -16.71
N ILE A 181 3.82 2.20 -16.43
CA ILE A 181 5.10 1.56 -16.66
C ILE A 181 5.67 1.19 -15.31
N TRP A 182 5.79 -0.12 -15.08
CA TRP A 182 6.25 -0.68 -13.83
C TRP A 182 7.24 -1.80 -14.11
N ASN A 183 8.51 -1.43 -14.14
CA ASN A 183 9.65 -2.30 -14.44
C ASN A 183 10.50 -2.50 -13.18
N LEU A 184 11.47 -3.42 -13.24
CA LEU A 184 12.46 -3.58 -12.17
C LEU A 184 13.18 -2.26 -11.84
N LYS A 185 13.60 -1.50 -12.87
CA LYS A 185 14.28 -0.21 -12.68
C LYS A 185 13.41 0.82 -11.94
N THR A 186 12.12 0.95 -12.30
CA THR A 186 11.23 1.90 -11.62
C THR A 186 10.94 1.47 -10.17
N ARG A 187 10.97 0.16 -9.87
CA ARG A 187 10.91 -0.35 -8.49
C ARG A 187 12.17 -0.02 -7.70
N GLU A 188 13.34 -0.15 -8.31
CA GLU A 188 14.63 0.18 -7.69
C GLU A 188 14.73 1.67 -7.41
N GLU A 189 14.36 2.54 -8.35
CA GLU A 189 14.32 3.99 -8.12
C GLU A 189 13.38 4.36 -6.97
N LEU A 190 12.19 3.74 -6.89
CA LEU A 190 11.28 3.94 -5.76
C LEU A 190 11.91 3.49 -4.43
N ARG A 191 12.59 2.33 -4.45
CA ARG A 191 13.25 1.78 -3.27
C ARG A 191 14.36 2.72 -2.79
N ASP A 192 15.21 3.17 -3.71
CA ASP A 192 16.35 4.02 -3.42
C ASP A 192 15.90 5.39 -2.93
N ALA A 193 14.86 5.98 -3.52
CA ALA A 193 14.27 7.24 -3.05
C ALA A 193 13.73 7.12 -1.62
N LEU A 194 13.00 6.05 -1.30
CA LEU A 194 12.52 5.80 0.06
C LEU A 194 13.66 5.57 1.05
N GLU A 195 14.67 4.80 0.68
CA GLU A 195 15.84 4.54 1.54
C GLU A 195 16.69 5.79 1.76
N ALA A 196 16.88 6.62 0.74
CA ALA A 196 17.58 7.89 0.84
C ALA A 196 16.87 8.85 1.78
N GLU A 197 15.55 8.99 1.65
CA GLU A 197 14.74 9.85 2.52
C GLU A 197 14.76 9.38 3.98
N MET A 198 14.62 8.06 4.22
CA MET A 198 14.72 7.50 5.57
C MET A 198 16.09 7.74 6.20
N ARG A 199 17.16 7.64 5.39
CA ARG A 199 18.53 7.92 5.84
C ARG A 199 18.69 9.41 6.17
N ALA A 200 18.27 10.31 5.29
CA ALA A 200 18.32 11.75 5.51
C ALA A 200 17.57 12.15 6.79
N PHE A 201 16.34 11.68 6.96
CA PHE A 201 15.55 11.95 8.17
C PHE A 201 16.20 11.41 9.45
N THR A 202 16.86 10.25 9.38
CA THR A 202 17.56 9.67 10.55
C THR A 202 18.77 10.51 10.93
N VAL A 203 19.55 10.97 9.95
CA VAL A 203 20.71 11.86 10.15
C VAL A 203 20.25 13.19 10.76
N ASP A 204 19.22 13.81 10.19
CA ASP A 204 18.68 15.07 10.71
C ASP A 204 18.24 14.92 12.16
N ARG A 205 17.56 13.82 12.48
CA ARG A 205 17.12 13.52 13.85
C ARG A 205 18.27 13.32 14.83
N GLU A 206 19.38 12.72 14.40
CA GLU A 206 20.58 12.56 15.23
C GLU A 206 21.29 13.89 15.47
N LEU A 207 21.31 14.78 14.47
CA LEU A 207 21.89 16.12 14.56
C LEU A 207 21.04 17.06 15.42
N GLY A 208 19.71 16.96 15.35
CA GLY A 208 18.76 17.80 16.07
C GLY A 208 18.39 17.31 17.46
N SER A 209 19.32 16.78 18.24
CA SER A 209 19.06 16.17 19.56
C SER A 209 18.26 17.05 20.55
N SER A 210 18.23 18.37 20.34
CA SER A 210 17.49 19.34 21.18
C SER A 210 16.15 19.83 20.60
N VAL A 211 15.83 19.57 19.33
CA VAL A 211 14.61 20.08 18.67
C VAL A 211 13.79 18.92 18.14
N GLY A 212 12.47 18.93 18.38
CA GLY A 212 11.56 17.93 17.81
C GLY A 212 11.49 18.06 16.29
N ILE A 213 12.25 17.24 15.57
CA ILE A 213 12.22 17.20 14.11
C ILE A 213 11.03 16.36 13.64
N SER A 214 10.20 16.96 12.80
CA SER A 214 9.10 16.30 12.11
C SER A 214 9.43 16.06 10.65
N TRP A 215 9.05 14.90 10.11
CA TRP A 215 9.28 14.56 8.71
C TRP A 215 8.49 15.47 7.76
N ASN A 216 9.16 16.03 6.74
CA ASN A 216 8.54 16.86 5.73
C ASN A 216 7.87 16.03 4.62
N HIS A 217 6.81 15.34 5.03
CA HIS A 217 5.94 14.58 4.15
C HIS A 217 5.29 15.41 3.03
N GLN A 218 5.27 16.75 3.08
CA GLN A 218 4.66 17.59 2.05
C GLN A 218 5.55 17.77 0.82
N GLU A 219 6.87 17.77 0.99
CA GLU A 219 7.84 17.96 -0.10
C GLU A 219 8.28 16.64 -0.73
N PHE A 220 8.06 15.52 -0.07
CA PHE A 220 8.49 14.22 -0.58
C PHE A 220 7.68 13.81 -1.83
N GLU A 221 8.40 13.63 -2.94
CA GLU A 221 7.93 13.16 -4.23
C GLU A 221 9.02 12.27 -4.85
N VAL A 222 8.61 11.19 -5.51
CA VAL A 222 9.54 10.29 -6.20
C VAL A 222 9.59 10.67 -7.67
N ARG A 223 10.76 11.12 -8.12
CA ARG A 223 11.02 11.41 -9.53
C ARG A 223 11.68 10.19 -10.17
N TYR A 224 11.00 9.61 -11.16
CA TYR A 224 11.50 8.47 -11.91
C TYR A 224 12.36 8.95 -13.07
N GLU A 225 13.69 8.91 -12.91
CA GLU A 225 14.63 9.35 -13.94
C GLU A 225 14.59 8.43 -15.16
N CYS A 226 14.37 7.13 -14.97
CA CYS A 226 14.17 6.16 -16.05
C CYS A 226 13.00 6.49 -16.98
N LEU A 227 12.02 7.29 -16.53
CA LEU A 227 10.85 7.67 -17.32
C LEU A 227 10.96 9.10 -17.89
N ALA A 228 12.07 9.81 -17.65
CA ALA A 228 12.26 11.17 -18.12
C ALA A 228 12.32 11.27 -19.66
N ASP A 229 12.84 10.23 -20.31
CA ASP A 229 12.90 10.13 -21.76
C ASP A 229 11.53 9.81 -22.39
N GLU A 230 10.55 9.40 -21.58
CA GLU A 230 9.23 9.04 -22.05
C GLU A 230 8.24 10.20 -22.05
N ILE A 231 7.38 10.23 -23.09
CA ILE A 231 6.39 11.30 -23.27
C ILE A 231 5.14 10.97 -22.46
N LYS A 232 5.08 11.47 -21.24
CA LYS A 232 3.89 11.37 -20.38
C LYS A 232 2.95 12.55 -20.57
N ILE A 233 1.69 12.33 -20.90
CA ILE A 233 0.63 13.36 -20.90
C ILE A 233 -0.43 12.96 -19.87
N GLY A 234 -0.72 13.83 -18.91
CA GLY A 234 -1.54 13.47 -17.76
C GLY A 234 -0.99 12.23 -17.06
N ASN A 235 -1.76 11.14 -17.06
CA ASN A 235 -1.38 9.85 -16.47
C ASN A 235 -1.02 8.77 -17.51
N TYR A 236 -0.89 9.12 -18.79
CA TYR A 236 -0.69 8.16 -19.88
C TYR A 236 0.65 8.38 -20.60
N TYR A 237 1.29 7.27 -21.00
CA TYR A 237 2.51 7.25 -21.79
C TYR A 237 2.16 7.15 -23.28
N LEU A 238 2.54 8.16 -24.06
CA LEU A 238 2.11 8.32 -25.44
C LEU A 238 2.60 7.19 -26.35
N ARG A 239 3.81 6.68 -26.13
CA ARG A 239 4.34 5.56 -26.91
C ARG A 239 3.50 4.29 -26.72
N LEU A 240 3.21 3.94 -25.47
CA LEU A 240 2.42 2.76 -25.16
C LEU A 240 0.95 2.93 -25.57
N LEU A 241 0.44 4.16 -25.52
CA LEU A 241 -0.89 4.48 -26.06
C LEU A 241 -0.97 4.28 -27.58
N LEU A 242 0.10 4.60 -28.31
CA LEU A 242 0.21 4.37 -29.76
C LEU A 242 0.41 2.89 -30.11
N GLU A 243 1.09 2.13 -29.26
CA GLU A 243 1.31 0.68 -29.41
C GLU A 243 0.06 -0.14 -29.02
N GLU A 244 -0.85 0.40 -28.19
CA GLU A 244 -2.12 -0.23 -27.85
C GLU A 244 -3.13 -0.12 -29.00
N ASP A 245 -3.22 -1.20 -29.79
CA ASP A 245 -4.21 -1.39 -30.86
C ASP A 245 -5.66 -1.07 -30.42
N GLU A 246 -6.49 -0.65 -31.38
CA GLU A 246 -7.91 -0.26 -31.27
C GLU A 246 -8.83 -1.22 -30.49
N LYS A 247 -8.36 -2.42 -30.14
CA LYS A 247 -9.15 -3.52 -29.53
C LYS A 247 -9.06 -3.63 -28.01
N SER A 248 -8.16 -2.89 -27.36
CA SER A 248 -8.01 -2.99 -25.91
C SER A 248 -8.95 -1.98 -25.21
N GLU A 249 -10.15 -2.43 -24.80
CA GLU A 249 -11.12 -1.68 -23.97
C GLU A 249 -10.58 -1.28 -22.56
N SER A 250 -9.27 -1.37 -22.32
CA SER A 250 -8.63 -1.05 -21.05
C SER A 250 -8.17 0.40 -20.94
N GLY A 251 -8.34 1.20 -21.99
CA GLY A 251 -7.98 2.61 -22.06
C GLY A 251 -9.17 3.55 -21.87
N THR A 252 -9.94 3.43 -20.79
CA THR A 252 -10.81 4.54 -20.39
C THR A 252 -9.89 5.72 -20.02
N ILE A 253 -9.70 6.63 -20.99
CA ILE A 253 -9.01 7.88 -20.75
C ILE A 253 -9.88 8.63 -19.74
N ASN A 254 -9.43 8.70 -18.50
CA ASN A 254 -10.10 9.50 -17.49
C ASN A 254 -9.97 10.96 -17.93
N GLN A 255 -11.11 11.62 -18.16
CA GLN A 255 -11.21 13.00 -18.68
C GLN A 255 -10.57 13.18 -20.08
N PRO A 256 -11.20 12.64 -21.15
CA PRO A 256 -10.64 12.71 -22.51
C PRO A 256 -10.49 14.14 -23.02
N TYR A 257 -11.33 15.08 -22.56
CA TYR A 257 -11.23 16.49 -22.92
C TYR A 257 -9.97 17.17 -22.35
N GLU A 258 -9.67 16.98 -21.06
CA GLU A 258 -8.46 17.53 -20.44
C GLU A 258 -7.20 16.91 -21.05
N PHE A 259 -7.21 15.59 -21.24
CA PHE A 259 -6.11 14.88 -21.89
C PHE A 259 -5.87 15.38 -23.32
N PHE A 260 -6.92 15.59 -24.12
CA PHE A 260 -6.81 16.10 -25.47
C PHE A 260 -6.24 17.52 -25.50
N ASN A 261 -6.69 18.40 -24.60
CA ASN A 261 -6.16 19.76 -24.48
C ASN A 261 -4.69 19.77 -24.05
N ASP A 262 -4.30 18.94 -23.09
CA ASP A 262 -2.91 18.83 -22.63
C ASP A 262 -1.99 18.30 -23.75
N LEU A 263 -2.49 17.33 -24.51
CA LEU A 263 -1.78 16.80 -25.68
C LEU A 263 -1.62 17.90 -26.75
N TYR A 264 -2.68 18.65 -27.03
CA TYR A 264 -2.65 19.75 -27.97
C TYR A 264 -1.70 20.87 -27.55
N HIS A 265 -1.72 21.29 -26.28
CA HIS A 265 -0.77 22.28 -25.75
C HIS A 265 0.67 21.79 -25.86
N ARG A 266 0.92 20.50 -25.58
CA ARG A 266 2.25 19.92 -25.73
C ARG A 266 2.70 19.86 -27.19
N PHE A 267 1.78 19.59 -28.11
CA PHE A 267 2.05 19.66 -29.55
C PHE A 267 2.47 21.07 -29.99
N LEU A 268 1.80 22.11 -29.49
CA LEU A 268 2.14 23.51 -29.79
C LEU A 268 3.51 23.92 -29.23
N LEU A 269 3.84 23.48 -28.01
CA LEU A 269 5.07 23.84 -27.32
C LEU A 269 6.30 23.09 -27.81
N THR A 270 6.13 21.90 -28.41
CA THR A 270 7.28 21.05 -28.75
C THR A 270 7.93 21.46 -30.08
N PRO A 271 9.23 21.81 -30.12
CA PRO A 271 9.90 22.23 -31.37
C PRO A 271 10.39 21.05 -32.24
N LYS A 272 10.53 19.85 -31.67
CA LYS A 272 11.06 18.67 -32.38
C LYS A 272 10.01 18.05 -33.32
N THR A 273 10.35 17.89 -34.61
CA THR A 273 9.42 17.37 -35.64
C THR A 273 8.94 15.95 -35.35
N ALA A 274 9.82 15.03 -34.94
CA ALA A 274 9.45 13.65 -34.62
C ALA A 274 8.41 13.58 -33.49
N MET A 275 8.55 14.44 -32.48
CA MET A 275 7.61 14.54 -31.38
C MET A 275 6.25 15.09 -31.82
N LYS A 276 6.25 16.08 -32.72
CA LYS A 276 5.01 16.60 -33.31
C LYS A 276 4.25 15.52 -34.07
N CYS A 277 4.95 14.68 -34.82
CA CYS A 277 4.33 13.55 -35.54
C CYS A 277 3.68 12.56 -34.57
N LEU A 278 4.38 12.17 -33.50
CA LEU A 278 3.84 11.26 -32.49
C LEU A 278 2.63 11.87 -31.75
N CYS A 279 2.71 13.14 -31.35
CA CYS A 279 1.57 13.85 -30.77
C CYS A 279 0.40 13.94 -31.73
N LEU A 280 0.64 14.22 -33.01
CA LEU A 280 -0.42 14.28 -34.02
C LEU A 280 -1.09 12.91 -34.24
N GLN A 281 -0.31 11.84 -34.30
CA GLN A 281 -0.82 10.46 -34.37
C GLN A 281 -1.69 10.16 -33.14
N ALA A 282 -1.23 10.52 -31.95
CA ALA A 282 -1.99 10.32 -30.73
C ALA A 282 -3.27 11.17 -30.69
N LEU A 283 -3.25 12.42 -31.18
CA LEU A 283 -4.46 13.25 -31.34
C LEU A 283 -5.47 12.56 -32.25
N ALA A 284 -5.04 12.01 -33.38
CA ALA A 284 -5.92 11.33 -34.31
C ALA A 284 -6.60 10.10 -33.67
N ILE A 285 -5.83 9.28 -32.94
CA ILE A 285 -6.37 8.09 -32.25
C ILE A 285 -7.34 8.49 -31.14
N VAL A 286 -6.98 9.48 -30.32
CA VAL A 286 -7.82 9.95 -29.20
C VAL A 286 -9.11 10.58 -29.70
N TYR A 287 -9.03 11.39 -30.76
CA TYR A 287 -10.22 11.97 -31.39
C TYR A 287 -11.09 10.87 -32.01
N GLY A 288 -10.50 9.86 -32.66
CA GLY A 288 -11.23 8.69 -33.18
C GLY A 288 -11.98 7.92 -32.09
N ARG A 289 -11.39 7.75 -30.90
CA ARG A 289 -12.00 7.04 -29.76
C ARG A 289 -13.01 7.88 -28.97
N CYS A 290 -12.86 9.21 -28.93
CA CYS A 290 -13.59 10.08 -28.02
C CYS A 290 -14.26 11.29 -28.69
N HIS A 291 -14.61 11.19 -29.99
CA HIS A 291 -15.20 12.29 -30.75
C HIS A 291 -16.49 12.85 -30.12
N GLU A 292 -17.31 12.00 -29.49
CA GLU A 292 -18.57 12.44 -28.85
C GLU A 292 -18.37 13.31 -27.60
N GLN A 293 -17.27 13.11 -26.85
CA GLN A 293 -17.02 13.82 -25.60
C GLN A 293 -16.16 15.08 -25.77
N ILE A 294 -15.34 15.14 -26.84
CA ILE A 294 -14.46 16.30 -27.11
C ILE A 294 -15.24 17.42 -27.82
N GLY A 295 -16.18 17.06 -28.70
CA GLY A 295 -16.92 18.02 -29.51
C GLY A 295 -16.12 18.58 -30.70
N PRO A 296 -16.64 19.60 -31.40
CA PRO A 296 -16.03 20.15 -32.60
C PRO A 296 -14.69 20.84 -32.30
N PHE A 297 -13.63 20.43 -33.01
CA PHE A 297 -12.29 20.98 -32.85
C PHE A 297 -12.08 22.24 -33.71
N ASN A 298 -11.97 23.41 -33.08
CA ASN A 298 -11.85 24.69 -33.78
C ASN A 298 -10.52 24.86 -34.53
N ASP A 299 -9.43 24.25 -34.03
CA ASP A 299 -8.08 24.41 -34.59
C ASP A 299 -7.76 23.40 -35.70
N THR A 300 -8.77 22.70 -36.24
CA THR A 300 -8.60 21.75 -37.36
C THR A 300 -7.95 22.44 -38.56
N LYS A 301 -8.31 23.70 -38.82
CA LYS A 301 -7.72 24.51 -39.91
C LYS A 301 -6.21 24.74 -39.72
N TYR A 302 -5.76 24.91 -38.49
CA TYR A 302 -4.34 25.12 -38.18
C TYR A 302 -3.53 23.83 -38.37
N ILE A 303 -4.09 22.69 -37.96
CA ILE A 303 -3.46 21.38 -38.17
C ILE A 303 -3.35 21.06 -39.67
N VAL A 304 -4.41 21.28 -40.44
CA VAL A 304 -4.38 21.07 -41.90
C VAL A 304 -3.36 21.99 -42.57
N ALA A 305 -3.33 23.29 -42.21
CA ALA A 305 -2.33 24.21 -42.75
C ALA A 305 -0.89 23.86 -42.34
N MET A 306 -0.68 23.24 -41.17
CA MET A 306 0.63 22.74 -40.76
C MET A 306 1.01 21.47 -41.51
N LEU A 307 0.06 20.54 -41.70
CA LEU A 307 0.25 19.34 -42.51
C LEU A 307 0.56 19.68 -43.97
N ASP A 308 -0.10 20.68 -44.54
CA ASP A 308 0.16 21.13 -45.91
C ASP A 308 1.59 21.69 -46.08
N ARG A 309 2.12 22.33 -45.02
CA ARG A 309 3.52 22.76 -44.96
C ARG A 309 4.52 21.61 -44.81
N VAL A 310 4.14 20.53 -44.13
CA VAL A 310 4.99 19.33 -43.91
C VAL A 310 4.89 18.34 -45.08
N GLY A 311 3.72 18.24 -45.72
CA GLY A 311 3.40 17.36 -46.84
C GLY A 311 4.15 17.71 -48.13
N ASN A 312 4.70 18.92 -48.22
CA ASN A 312 5.65 19.28 -49.28
C ASN A 312 7.00 18.53 -49.20
N HIS A 313 7.24 17.72 -48.14
CA HIS A 313 8.49 16.99 -48.00
C HIS A 313 8.42 15.46 -47.86
N LEU A 314 7.29 14.78 -47.65
CA LEU A 314 7.22 13.31 -47.75
C LEU A 314 5.78 12.78 -47.92
N PHE A 315 5.60 12.01 -49.00
CA PHE A 315 4.53 11.06 -49.35
C PHE A 315 3.37 10.85 -48.37
N ILE A 316 2.16 11.14 -48.87
CA ILE A 316 0.85 10.85 -48.31
C ILE A 316 0.53 9.35 -48.45
N PRO A 317 0.14 8.63 -47.37
CA PRO A 317 -0.81 7.53 -47.48
C PRO A 317 -2.23 8.04 -47.16
N HIS A 318 -3.12 7.91 -48.15
CA HIS A 318 -4.57 8.12 -48.08
C HIS A 318 -5.20 7.41 -46.86
N PRO A 319 -6.18 8.02 -46.15
CA PRO A 319 -7.59 7.74 -46.48
C PRO A 319 -8.60 8.88 -46.15
N PHE A 320 -8.24 10.17 -46.28
CA PHE A 320 -9.17 11.27 -45.93
C PHE A 320 -10.01 11.84 -47.09
N LEU A 321 -10.07 11.17 -48.26
CA LEU A 321 -10.71 11.73 -49.46
C LEU A 321 -12.09 11.15 -49.81
N GLU A 322 -12.67 10.30 -48.98
CA GLU A 322 -14.05 9.85 -49.18
C GLU A 322 -14.90 10.43 -48.05
N PHE A 323 -15.37 11.66 -48.18
CA PHE A 323 -16.65 12.19 -47.68
C PHE A 323 -16.69 13.69 -48.02
N SER A 324 -17.16 14.01 -49.21
CA SER A 324 -17.68 15.33 -49.60
C SER A 324 -18.96 15.14 -50.39
#